data_AF-A0A1I4CEG0-F1
#
_entry.id   AF-A0A1I4CEG0-F1
#
_cell.length_a   1.000
_cell.length_b   1.000
_cell.length_c   1.000
_cell.angle_alpha   90.00
_cell.angle_beta   90.00
_cell.angle_gamma   90.00
#
_symmetry.space_group_name_H-M   'P 1'
#
loop_
_entity.id
_entity.type
_entity.pdbx_description
1 polymer ?
#
loop_
_entity_poly.entity_id
_entity_poly.type
_entity_poly.pdbx_seq_one_letter_code
_entity_poly.pdbx_strand_id
1 'polypeptide(L)'
;MLIPLIALAGVLPAPALARGMDEPRASLMVGALLAFAAVLAALALLVQARRLRRRDMQLHARNAHLAAANAELREVTERAEAKARMLDGVLAAMADGILVVDAGLRLAGWNPRFPDYAGVPRRALRIGMPLREVIRLQAEAGEFGMVDPEAETERRMAMFHNGTAPQRLQRERPDGSRLELRRTPLPGGGYVTLYTPILAPAAAAAGDAMQAAFRQEWTSRIPRLTAAAADGDVAEARAVAHALRGVAANAGWTRAAAAMEGIEETAAAGALTQLRLLTAGLPQDPAAWN
;
A
#
# COMPACT_ATOMS: atom_id res chain seq x y z
N MET A 1 18.99 29.60 43.63
CA MET A 1 18.68 30.75 44.52
C MET A 1 19.25 30.44 45.89
N LEU A 2 20.36 31.10 46.23
CA LEU A 2 20.92 31.13 47.59
C LEU A 2 19.93 31.90 48.49
N ILE A 3 19.47 31.26 49.57
CA ILE A 3 18.76 31.91 50.68
C ILE A 3 19.79 32.01 51.83
N PRO A 4 19.94 33.18 52.47
CA PRO A 4 21.12 33.50 53.25
C PRO A 4 21.15 32.76 54.58
N LEU A 5 22.27 32.08 54.83
CA LEU A 5 22.61 31.42 56.09
C LEU A 5 23.04 32.42 57.19
N ILE A 6 22.52 33.66 57.17
CA ILE A 6 22.98 34.76 58.05
C ILE A 6 21.90 35.18 59.08
N ALA A 7 20.69 34.61 59.02
CA ALA A 7 19.60 34.99 59.92
C ALA A 7 19.50 34.18 61.22
N LEU A 8 20.62 33.69 61.79
CA LEU A 8 20.61 33.01 63.10
C LEU A 8 21.74 33.46 64.04
N ALA A 9 22.03 34.76 64.05
CA ALA A 9 22.88 35.39 65.07
C ALA A 9 22.13 36.48 65.88
N GLY A 10 20.83 36.67 65.65
CA GLY A 10 20.10 37.85 66.15
C GLY A 10 19.10 37.63 67.30
N VAL A 11 18.80 36.40 67.72
CA VAL A 11 17.80 36.18 68.79
C VAL A 11 18.29 35.13 69.79
N LEU A 12 19.24 35.54 70.63
CA LEU A 12 19.43 34.98 71.96
C LEU A 12 19.56 36.18 72.90
N PRO A 13 18.63 36.39 73.85
CA PRO A 13 18.81 37.44 74.84
C PRO A 13 19.83 36.93 75.87
N ALA A 14 21.05 37.44 75.82
CA ALA A 14 21.95 37.43 76.97
C ALA A 14 22.69 38.77 77.00
N PRO A 15 22.28 39.67 77.91
CA PRO A 15 22.87 39.58 79.24
C PRO A 15 21.81 39.82 80.33
N ALA A 16 21.01 38.81 80.65
CA ALA A 16 20.18 38.81 81.85
C ALA A 16 20.41 37.59 82.77
N LEU A 17 21.06 36.53 82.28
CA LEU A 17 21.38 35.32 83.06
C LEU A 17 22.82 35.28 83.62
N ALA A 18 23.65 36.29 83.33
CA ALA A 18 25.05 36.30 83.76
C ALA A 18 25.31 36.89 85.16
N ARG A 19 24.29 37.47 85.83
CA ARG A 19 24.45 37.92 87.22
C ARG A 19 24.30 36.73 88.18
N GLY A 20 25.40 36.01 88.38
CA GLY A 20 25.51 34.95 89.40
C GLY A 20 26.20 33.65 88.96
N MET A 21 26.86 33.59 87.80
CA MET A 21 27.49 32.37 87.30
C MET A 21 29.02 32.52 87.19
N ASP A 22 29.77 31.55 87.72
CA ASP A 22 31.23 31.46 87.58
C ASP A 22 31.64 31.34 86.09
N GLU A 23 32.67 32.09 85.66
CA GLU A 23 33.20 32.08 84.28
C GLU A 23 33.33 30.69 83.61
N PRO A 24 33.80 29.62 84.28
CA PRO A 24 33.92 28.30 83.64
C PRO A 24 32.58 27.67 83.23
N ARG A 25 31.44 28.06 83.83
CA ARG A 25 30.12 27.52 83.47
C ARG A 25 29.53 28.18 82.24
N ALA A 26 29.83 29.47 82.02
CA ALA A 26 29.37 30.22 80.85
C ALA A 26 30.03 29.73 79.54
N SER A 27 31.33 29.41 79.58
CA SER A 27 32.07 28.90 78.41
C SER A 27 31.59 27.51 77.96
N LEU A 28 31.27 26.62 78.90
CA LEU A 28 30.70 25.29 78.62
C LEU A 28 29.32 25.38 77.94
N MET A 29 28.45 26.30 78.37
CA MET A 29 27.13 26.51 77.74
C MET A 29 27.24 27.01 76.30
N VAL A 30 28.13 27.97 76.03
CA VAL A 30 28.35 28.49 74.68
C VAL A 30 28.88 27.40 73.75
N GLY A 31 29.84 26.58 74.22
CA GLY A 31 30.35 25.44 73.47
C GLY A 31 29.26 24.40 73.14
N ALA A 32 28.38 24.10 74.10
CA ALA A 32 27.27 23.16 73.91
C ALA A 32 26.23 23.67 72.88
N LEU A 33 25.90 24.97 72.90
CA LEU A 33 25.00 25.60 71.93
C LEU A 33 25.58 25.59 70.52
N LEU A 34 26.88 25.89 70.36
CA LEU A 34 27.56 25.83 69.07
C LEU A 34 27.61 24.40 68.52
N ALA A 35 27.90 23.42 69.38
CA ALA A 35 27.88 22.00 69.00
C ALA A 35 26.48 21.56 68.57
N PHE A 36 25.43 21.96 69.30
CA PHE A 36 24.04 21.66 68.94
C PHE A 36 23.63 22.31 67.61
N ALA A 37 23.98 23.57 67.38
CA ALA A 37 23.74 24.26 66.11
C ALA A 37 24.47 23.58 64.94
N ALA A 38 25.70 23.12 65.14
CA ALA A 38 26.47 22.38 64.14
C ALA A 38 25.80 21.03 63.81
N VAL A 39 25.31 20.30 64.80
CA VAL A 39 24.56 19.05 64.60
C VAL A 39 23.26 19.29 63.83
N LEU A 40 22.50 20.34 64.17
CA LEU A 40 21.29 20.70 63.44
C LEU A 40 21.58 21.12 61.99
N ALA A 41 22.64 21.89 61.76
CA ALA A 41 23.07 22.27 60.41
C ALA A 41 23.49 21.04 59.59
N ALA A 42 24.25 20.12 60.18
CA ALA A 42 24.64 18.86 59.55
C ALA A 42 23.41 17.98 59.23
N LEU A 43 22.44 17.90 60.14
CA LEU A 43 21.18 17.19 59.92
C LEU A 43 20.34 17.83 58.80
N ALA A 44 20.27 19.16 58.76
CA ALA A 44 19.57 19.90 57.71
C ALA A 44 20.22 19.67 56.34
N LEU A 45 21.55 19.71 56.24
CA LEU A 45 22.29 19.40 55.02
C LEU A 45 22.08 17.95 54.58
N LEU A 46 22.07 17.00 55.53
CA LEU A 46 21.77 15.59 55.24
C LEU A 46 20.34 15.43 54.68
N VAL A 47 19.35 16.08 55.28
CA VAL A 47 17.95 16.06 54.81
C VAL A 47 17.83 16.70 53.43
N GLN A 48 18.48 17.84 53.18
CA GLN A 48 18.50 18.50 51.87
C GLN A 48 19.18 17.61 50.81
N ALA A 49 20.34 17.03 51.13
CA ALA A 49 21.04 16.10 50.24
C ALA A 49 20.17 14.87 49.91
N ARG A 50 19.46 14.31 50.90
CA ARG A 50 18.49 13.23 50.68
C ARG A 50 17.32 13.67 49.79
N ARG A 51 16.79 14.88 49.97
CA ARG A 51 15.71 15.42 49.13
C ARG A 51 16.15 15.62 47.68
N LEU A 52 17.35 16.15 47.45
CA LEU A 52 17.90 16.34 46.10
C LEU A 52 18.11 15.00 45.40
N ARG A 53 18.75 14.02 46.07
CA ARG A 53 18.91 12.66 45.50
C ARG A 53 17.57 12.01 45.16
N ARG A 54 16.54 12.18 46.01
CA ARG A 54 15.19 11.66 45.71
C ARG A 54 14.58 12.33 44.47
N ARG A 55 14.72 13.65 44.32
CA ARG A 55 14.22 14.37 43.14
C ARG A 55 14.95 13.95 41.86
N ASP A 56 16.26 13.80 41.95
CA ASP A 56 17.09 13.37 40.83
C ASP A 56 16.69 11.96 40.35
N MET A 57 16.53 11.02 41.30
CA MET A 57 16.01 9.68 41.01
C MET A 57 14.60 9.71 40.41
N GLN A 58 13.71 10.60 40.88
CA GLN A 58 12.38 10.77 40.31
C GLN A 58 12.42 11.33 38.89
N LEU A 59 13.30 12.29 38.61
CA LEU A 59 13.50 12.84 37.27
C LEU A 59 14.05 11.77 36.32
N HIS A 60 15.05 11.00 36.77
CA HIS A 60 15.59 9.89 35.99
C HIS A 60 14.53 8.81 35.70
N ALA A 61 13.73 8.42 36.69
CA ALA A 61 12.65 7.46 36.50
C ALA A 61 11.57 7.99 35.53
N ARG A 62 11.17 9.26 35.65
CA ARG A 62 10.22 9.90 34.73
C ARG A 62 10.78 10.00 33.31
N ASN A 63 12.03 10.42 33.17
CA ASN A 63 12.69 10.52 31.87
C ASN A 63 12.81 9.14 31.21
N ALA A 64 13.14 8.10 31.98
CA ALA A 64 13.19 6.73 31.48
C ALA A 64 11.80 6.24 31.04
N HIS A 65 10.75 6.51 31.82
CA HIS A 65 9.38 6.16 31.46
C HIS A 65 8.90 6.89 30.19
N LEU A 66 9.17 8.20 30.07
CA LEU A 66 8.85 8.98 28.88
C LEU A 66 9.62 8.49 27.66
N ALA A 67 10.90 8.11 27.82
CA ALA A 67 11.69 7.53 26.74
C ALA A 67 11.09 6.21 26.24
N ALA A 68 10.65 5.34 27.15
CA ALA A 68 9.97 4.08 26.80
C ALA A 68 8.63 4.34 26.08
N ALA A 69 7.78 5.21 26.63
CA ALA A 69 6.50 5.55 26.01
C ALA A 69 6.67 6.20 24.62
N ASN A 70 7.69 7.06 24.45
CA ASN A 70 8.00 7.65 23.14
C ASN A 70 8.51 6.60 22.15
N ALA A 71 9.29 5.61 22.60
CA ALA A 71 9.74 4.51 21.74
C ALA A 71 8.58 3.64 21.28
N GLU A 72 7.65 3.31 22.17
CA GLU A 72 6.43 2.56 21.84
C GLU A 72 5.55 3.34 20.86
N LEU A 73 5.34 4.64 21.10
CA LEU A 73 4.56 5.48 20.20
C LEU A 73 5.19 5.54 18.81
N ARG A 74 6.52 5.67 18.73
CA ARG A 74 7.26 5.63 17.45
C ARG A 74 7.02 4.33 16.72
N GLU A 75 7.14 3.19 17.41
CA GLU A 75 6.93 1.87 16.82
C GLU A 75 5.49 1.71 16.28
N VAL A 76 4.49 2.19 17.02
CA VAL A 76 3.09 2.18 16.57
C VAL A 76 2.88 3.08 15.35
N THR A 77 3.45 4.30 15.36
CA THR A 77 3.35 5.21 14.21
C THR A 77 4.05 4.66 12.98
N GLU A 78 5.25 4.11 13.12
CA GLU A 78 5.99 3.50 12.02
C GLU A 78 5.24 2.31 11.41
N ARG A 79 4.64 1.46 12.25
CA ARG A 79 3.79 0.36 11.79
C ARG A 79 2.56 0.86 11.05
N ALA A 80 1.90 1.92 11.53
CA ALA A 80 0.75 2.51 10.87
C ALA A 80 1.12 3.10 9.51
N GLU A 81 2.23 3.85 9.45
CA GLU A 81 2.75 4.43 8.21
C GLU A 81 3.22 3.37 7.21
N ALA A 82 3.86 2.29 7.68
CA ALA A 82 4.24 1.16 6.83
C ALA A 82 3.01 0.49 6.21
N LYS A 83 1.95 0.25 7.00
CA LYS A 83 0.68 -0.30 6.49
C LYS A 83 0.01 0.65 5.51
N ALA A 84 -0.04 1.96 5.80
CA ALA A 84 -0.61 2.95 4.90
C ALA A 84 0.14 3.00 3.56
N ARG A 85 1.48 3.07 3.59
CA ARG A 85 2.31 3.04 2.36
C ARG A 85 2.11 1.77 1.54
N MET A 86 1.98 0.62 2.21
CA MET A 86 1.71 -0.63 1.51
C MET A 86 0.34 -0.59 0.81
N LEU A 87 -0.70 -0.13 1.50
CA LEU A 87 -2.05 -0.01 0.92
C LEU A 87 -2.07 0.98 -0.24
N ASP A 88 -1.42 2.14 -0.10
CA ASP A 88 -1.31 3.12 -1.17
C ASP A 88 -0.58 2.55 -2.39
N GLY A 89 0.52 1.82 -2.17
CA GLY A 89 1.26 1.14 -3.23
C GLY A 89 0.41 0.11 -3.97
N VAL A 90 -0.36 -0.70 -3.24
CA VAL A 90 -1.29 -1.69 -3.84
C VAL A 90 -2.36 -0.97 -4.66
N LEU A 91 -3.04 0.03 -4.09
CA LEU A 91 -4.11 0.77 -4.76
C LEU A 91 -3.62 1.52 -6.00
N ALA A 92 -2.38 2.02 -5.99
CA ALA A 92 -1.75 2.69 -7.11
C ALA A 92 -1.36 1.72 -8.24
N ALA A 93 -0.96 0.48 -7.90
CA ALA A 93 -0.59 -0.54 -8.87
C ALA A 93 -1.79 -1.23 -9.54
N MET A 94 -3.00 -1.15 -8.95
CA MET A 94 -4.20 -1.74 -9.53
C MET A 94 -4.59 -1.10 -10.87
N ALA A 95 -4.98 -1.94 -11.82
CA ALA A 95 -5.53 -1.50 -13.11
C ALA A 95 -6.94 -0.92 -12.98
N ASP A 96 -7.69 -1.34 -11.97
CA ASP A 96 -9.05 -0.88 -11.69
C ASP A 96 -9.08 0.51 -11.05
N GLY A 97 -10.15 1.27 -11.28
CA GLY A 97 -10.43 2.51 -10.59
C GLY A 97 -11.21 2.25 -9.31
N ILE A 98 -10.86 2.93 -8.23
CA ILE A 98 -11.52 2.78 -6.92
C ILE A 98 -11.99 4.14 -6.44
N LEU A 99 -13.27 4.21 -6.06
CA LEU A 99 -13.88 5.34 -5.37
C LEU A 99 -14.45 4.89 -4.03
N VAL A 100 -14.15 5.62 -2.96
CA VAL A 100 -14.71 5.41 -1.63
C VAL A 100 -15.57 6.61 -1.26
N VAL A 101 -16.82 6.33 -0.87
CA VAL A 101 -17.80 7.32 -0.46
C VAL A 101 -18.25 6.99 0.96
N ASP A 102 -18.34 8.00 1.82
CA ASP A 102 -18.80 7.84 3.21
C ASP A 102 -20.33 7.78 3.33
N ALA A 103 -20.82 7.61 4.56
CA ALA A 103 -22.24 7.55 4.87
C ALA A 103 -23.03 8.83 4.51
N GLY A 104 -22.35 9.98 4.41
CA GLY A 104 -22.93 11.26 4.03
C GLY A 104 -22.90 11.53 2.52
N LEU A 105 -22.61 10.51 1.70
CA LEU A 105 -22.41 10.63 0.26
C LEU A 105 -21.32 11.65 -0.11
N ARG A 106 -20.21 11.65 0.63
CA ARG A 106 -19.01 12.46 0.34
C ARG A 106 -17.81 11.58 0.04
N LEU A 107 -16.90 12.11 -0.78
CA LEU A 107 -15.68 11.40 -1.15
C LEU A 107 -14.78 11.18 0.07
N ALA A 108 -14.56 9.92 0.43
CA ALA A 108 -13.64 9.51 1.49
C ALA A 108 -12.25 9.12 0.94
N GLY A 109 -12.15 8.77 -0.34
CA GLY A 109 -10.89 8.43 -0.98
C GLY A 109 -11.08 7.93 -2.41
N TRP A 110 -10.00 7.88 -3.18
CA TRP A 110 -9.96 7.27 -4.50
C TRP A 110 -8.53 6.88 -4.86
N ASN A 111 -8.36 5.90 -5.76
CA ASN A 111 -7.04 5.57 -6.29
C ASN A 111 -6.71 6.41 -7.54
N PRO A 112 -5.44 6.41 -7.99
CA PRO A 112 -5.06 7.18 -9.17
C PRO A 112 -5.82 6.82 -10.45
N ARG A 113 -6.39 5.63 -10.63
CA ARG A 113 -7.10 5.27 -11.87
C ARG A 113 -8.53 5.82 -11.95
N PHE A 114 -9.17 6.03 -10.80
CA PHE A 114 -10.57 6.48 -10.74
C PHE A 114 -10.89 7.70 -11.63
N PRO A 115 -10.14 8.82 -11.58
CA PRO A 115 -10.53 10.03 -12.30
C PRO A 115 -10.58 9.82 -13.82
N ASP A 116 -9.65 9.01 -14.34
CA ASP A 116 -9.56 8.70 -15.77
C ASP A 116 -10.79 7.89 -16.22
N TYR A 117 -11.20 6.89 -15.42
CA TYR A 117 -12.36 6.04 -15.69
C TYR A 117 -13.71 6.71 -15.42
N ALA A 118 -13.72 7.67 -14.50
CA ALA A 118 -14.90 8.45 -14.16
C ALA A 118 -15.08 9.66 -15.09
N GLY A 119 -14.13 9.97 -15.99
CA GLY A 119 -14.22 11.14 -16.86
C GLY A 119 -14.21 12.46 -16.09
N VAL A 120 -13.58 12.49 -14.90
CA VAL A 120 -13.54 13.68 -14.03
C VAL A 120 -12.14 14.26 -13.94
N PRO A 121 -11.95 15.58 -14.04
CA PRO A 121 -10.63 16.20 -13.90
C PRO A 121 -10.04 15.92 -12.51
N ARG A 122 -8.84 15.36 -12.46
CA ARG A 122 -8.12 15.06 -11.19
C ARG A 122 -8.09 16.26 -10.24
N ARG A 123 -7.83 17.45 -10.79
CA ARG A 123 -7.76 18.73 -10.05
C ARG A 123 -9.09 19.18 -9.42
N ALA A 124 -10.21 18.61 -9.87
CA ALA A 124 -11.54 18.95 -9.34
C ALA A 124 -11.90 18.12 -8.11
N LEU A 125 -11.26 16.96 -7.92
CA LEU A 125 -11.54 16.05 -6.82
C LEU A 125 -10.87 16.50 -5.53
N ARG A 126 -11.63 16.46 -4.44
CA ARG A 126 -11.16 16.76 -3.08
C ARG A 126 -11.86 15.84 -2.09
N ILE A 127 -11.15 15.44 -1.04
CA ILE A 127 -11.76 14.71 0.08
C ILE A 127 -12.88 15.55 0.68
N GLY A 128 -14.00 14.91 1.02
CA GLY A 128 -15.20 15.56 1.53
C GLY A 128 -16.11 16.20 0.46
N MET A 129 -15.71 16.18 -0.82
CA MET A 129 -16.56 16.62 -1.93
C MET A 129 -17.88 15.82 -1.98
N PRO A 130 -19.04 16.48 -2.13
CA PRO A 130 -20.30 15.77 -2.30
C PRO A 130 -20.27 14.91 -3.56
N LEU A 131 -20.76 13.69 -3.47
CA LEU A 131 -20.92 12.78 -4.60
C LEU A 131 -21.73 13.43 -5.74
N ARG A 132 -22.73 14.25 -5.39
CA ARG A 132 -23.53 15.04 -6.35
C ARG A 132 -22.65 15.77 -7.36
N GLU A 133 -21.59 16.42 -6.90
CA GLU A 133 -20.70 17.18 -7.79
C GLU A 133 -19.88 16.27 -8.71
N VAL A 134 -19.51 15.08 -8.24
CA VAL A 134 -18.82 14.08 -9.08
C VAL A 134 -19.75 13.57 -10.17
N ILE A 135 -21.01 13.30 -9.83
CA ILE A 135 -22.03 12.86 -10.79
C ILE A 135 -22.33 13.96 -11.79
N ARG A 136 -22.41 15.22 -11.36
CA ARG A 136 -22.57 16.37 -12.27
C ARG A 136 -21.42 16.47 -13.27
N LEU A 137 -20.18 16.39 -12.79
CA LEU A 137 -18.99 16.38 -13.66
C LEU A 137 -18.98 15.19 -14.64
N GLN A 138 -19.43 14.02 -14.19
CA GLN A 138 -19.62 12.85 -15.06
C GLN A 138 -20.66 13.10 -16.15
N ALA A 139 -21.80 13.69 -15.80
CA ALA A 139 -22.85 13.99 -16.74
C ALA A 139 -22.42 15.05 -17.76
N GLU A 140 -21.72 16.10 -17.33
CA GLU A 140 -21.11 17.13 -18.19
C GLU A 140 -20.05 16.54 -19.14
N ALA A 141 -19.30 15.53 -18.68
CA ALA A 141 -18.35 14.81 -19.50
C ALA A 141 -19.02 13.80 -20.47
N GLY A 142 -20.34 13.66 -20.44
CA GLY A 142 -21.09 12.72 -21.30
C GLY A 142 -21.01 11.26 -20.85
N GLU A 143 -20.51 10.98 -19.64
CA GLU A 143 -20.34 9.61 -19.11
C GLU A 143 -21.68 8.87 -18.92
N PHE A 144 -22.81 9.56 -19.07
CA PHE A 144 -24.16 8.97 -19.03
C PHE A 144 -24.90 9.08 -20.37
N GLY A 145 -24.20 9.39 -21.46
CA GLY A 145 -24.79 9.63 -22.77
C GLY A 145 -25.37 11.04 -22.92
N MET A 146 -26.21 11.24 -23.94
CA MET A 146 -26.88 12.52 -24.18
C MET A 146 -28.04 12.70 -23.20
N VAL A 147 -27.77 13.34 -22.06
CA VAL A 147 -28.74 13.64 -20.99
C VAL A 147 -28.57 15.08 -20.52
N ASP A 148 -29.61 15.63 -19.88
CA ASP A 148 -29.46 16.87 -19.13
C ASP A 148 -28.64 16.62 -17.85
N PRO A 149 -27.49 17.32 -17.65
CA PRO A 149 -26.58 17.01 -16.55
C PRO A 149 -27.20 17.15 -15.16
N GLU A 150 -28.04 18.17 -14.95
CA GLU A 150 -28.64 18.46 -13.65
C GLU A 150 -29.74 17.44 -13.33
N ALA A 151 -30.66 17.19 -14.27
CA ALA A 151 -31.73 16.20 -14.08
C ALA A 151 -31.17 14.78 -13.87
N GLU A 152 -30.13 14.38 -14.60
CA GLU A 152 -29.49 13.08 -14.41
C GLU A 152 -28.76 13.00 -13.06
N THR A 153 -28.15 14.10 -12.62
CA THR A 153 -27.51 14.18 -11.30
C THR A 153 -28.52 13.94 -10.18
N GLU A 154 -29.65 14.64 -10.21
CA GLU A 154 -30.70 14.49 -9.20
C GLU A 154 -31.32 13.09 -9.22
N ARG A 155 -31.58 12.54 -10.42
CA ARG A 155 -32.08 11.16 -10.58
C ARG A 155 -31.14 10.14 -9.92
N ARG A 156 -29.82 10.28 -10.10
CA ARG A 156 -28.83 9.37 -9.49
C ARG A 156 -28.70 9.59 -8.00
N MET A 157 -28.70 10.84 -7.55
CA MET A 157 -28.68 11.15 -6.12
C MET A 157 -29.89 10.54 -5.41
N ALA A 158 -31.07 10.57 -6.02
CA ALA A 158 -32.26 9.90 -5.48
C ALA A 158 -32.05 8.38 -5.34
N MET A 159 -31.43 7.72 -6.32
CA MET A 159 -31.11 6.29 -6.23
C MET A 159 -30.13 5.97 -5.08
N PHE A 160 -29.13 6.84 -4.84
CA PHE A 160 -28.20 6.65 -3.73
C PHE A 160 -28.85 6.87 -2.36
N HIS A 161 -29.70 7.90 -2.23
CA HIS A 161 -30.43 8.14 -0.98
C HIS A 161 -31.44 7.03 -0.66
N ASN A 162 -32.12 6.51 -1.69
CA ASN A 162 -33.13 5.47 -1.54
C ASN A 162 -32.54 4.05 -1.48
N GLY A 163 -31.22 3.90 -1.62
CA GLY A 163 -30.54 2.60 -1.65
C GLY A 163 -30.89 1.74 -2.87
N THR A 164 -31.46 2.33 -3.92
CA THR A 164 -31.88 1.63 -5.15
C THR A 164 -30.82 1.70 -6.25
N ALA A 165 -29.68 2.35 -6.00
CA ALA A 165 -28.56 2.37 -6.92
C ALA A 165 -28.06 0.93 -7.21
N PRO A 166 -27.90 0.54 -8.48
CA PRO A 166 -27.52 -0.83 -8.82
C PRO A 166 -26.12 -1.15 -8.28
N GLN A 167 -26.01 -2.35 -7.70
CA GLN A 167 -24.73 -2.88 -7.19
C GLN A 167 -23.76 -3.24 -8.31
N ARG A 168 -24.25 -3.57 -9.49
CA ARG A 168 -23.44 -3.86 -10.68
C ARG A 168 -24.10 -3.24 -11.90
N LEU A 169 -23.32 -2.54 -12.72
CA LEU A 169 -23.77 -2.03 -14.01
C LEU A 169 -22.60 -1.97 -14.98
N GLN A 170 -22.91 -2.06 -16.28
CA GLN A 170 -21.94 -1.78 -17.33
C GLN A 170 -22.23 -0.40 -17.91
N ARG A 171 -21.16 0.32 -18.23
CA ARG A 171 -21.21 1.68 -18.76
C ARG A 171 -20.31 1.78 -19.98
N GLU A 172 -20.89 2.23 -21.08
CA GLU A 172 -20.13 2.66 -22.25
C GLU A 172 -19.76 4.13 -22.06
N ARG A 173 -18.51 4.45 -22.31
CA ARG A 173 -17.96 5.79 -22.13
C ARG A 173 -17.95 6.56 -23.46
N PRO A 174 -17.86 7.89 -23.43
CA PRO A 174 -17.78 8.71 -24.64
C PRO A 174 -16.61 8.35 -25.57
N ASP A 175 -15.53 7.81 -24.99
CA ASP A 175 -14.34 7.35 -25.71
C ASP A 175 -14.51 5.94 -26.35
N GLY A 176 -15.70 5.33 -26.24
CA GLY A 176 -16.01 4.00 -26.75
C GLY A 176 -15.50 2.84 -25.86
N SER A 177 -14.79 3.14 -24.77
CA SER A 177 -14.40 2.12 -23.80
C SER A 177 -15.59 1.66 -22.96
N ARG A 178 -15.53 0.43 -22.45
CA ARG A 178 -16.58 -0.16 -21.61
C ARG A 178 -16.03 -0.41 -20.22
N LEU A 179 -16.79 -0.03 -19.19
CA LEU A 179 -16.46 -0.29 -17.80
C LEU A 179 -17.56 -1.11 -17.13
N GLU A 180 -17.16 -2.05 -16.28
CA GLU A 180 -18.00 -2.59 -15.24
C GLU A 180 -17.84 -1.77 -13.97
N LEU A 181 -18.96 -1.30 -13.42
CA LEU A 181 -19.00 -0.65 -12.12
C LEU A 181 -19.60 -1.62 -11.11
N ARG A 182 -18.84 -1.94 -10.05
CA ARG A 182 -19.31 -2.77 -8.94
C ARG A 182 -19.28 -1.99 -7.64
N ARG A 183 -20.43 -1.87 -6.97
CA ARG A 183 -20.59 -1.16 -5.71
C ARG A 183 -20.74 -2.13 -4.55
N THR A 184 -20.01 -1.86 -3.48
CA THR A 184 -20.04 -2.67 -2.27
C THR A 184 -20.20 -1.75 -1.05
N PRO A 185 -21.22 -1.95 -0.21
CA PRO A 185 -21.42 -1.13 0.99
C PRO A 185 -20.29 -1.35 2.00
N LEU A 186 -19.95 -0.32 2.77
CA LEU A 186 -18.93 -0.40 3.81
C LEU A 186 -19.53 -0.58 5.21
N PRO A 187 -18.84 -1.29 6.13
CA PRO A 187 -19.17 -1.29 7.55
C PRO A 187 -19.06 0.15 8.09
N GLY A 188 -20.16 0.71 8.61
CA GLY A 188 -20.24 2.11 9.04
C GLY A 188 -20.97 3.04 8.06
N GLY A 189 -21.45 2.52 6.93
CA GLY A 189 -22.19 3.27 5.92
C GLY A 189 -21.30 3.77 4.78
N GLY A 190 -21.94 4.28 3.72
CA GLY A 190 -21.24 4.57 2.48
C GLY A 190 -20.94 3.31 1.66
N TYR A 191 -20.05 3.43 0.68
CA TYR A 191 -19.74 2.34 -0.24
C TYR A 191 -18.42 2.56 -0.99
N VAL A 192 -17.87 1.46 -1.51
CA VAL A 192 -16.79 1.44 -2.49
C VAL A 192 -17.38 1.17 -3.86
N THR A 193 -16.94 1.91 -4.88
CA THR A 193 -17.21 1.59 -6.29
C THR A 193 -15.91 1.22 -6.98
N LEU A 194 -15.87 0.02 -7.55
CA LEU A 194 -14.80 -0.47 -8.42
C LEU A 194 -15.19 -0.22 -9.88
N TYR A 195 -14.25 0.31 -10.65
CA TYR A 195 -14.35 0.59 -12.08
C TYR A 195 -13.38 -0.33 -12.81
N THR A 196 -13.88 -1.40 -13.40
CA THR A 196 -13.07 -2.41 -14.08
C THR A 196 -13.24 -2.26 -15.59
N PRO A 197 -12.18 -2.02 -16.37
CA PRO A 197 -12.29 -1.97 -17.82
C PRO A 197 -12.69 -3.33 -18.39
N ILE A 198 -13.65 -3.32 -19.29
CA ILE A 198 -14.05 -4.49 -20.09
C ILE A 198 -13.41 -4.30 -21.46
N LEU A 199 -12.62 -5.29 -21.90
CA LEU A 199 -12.06 -5.27 -23.25
C LEU A 199 -13.21 -5.19 -24.28
N ALA A 200 -13.06 -4.30 -25.25
CA ALA A 200 -14.01 -4.20 -26.35
C ALA A 200 -14.06 -5.54 -27.12
N PRO A 201 -15.22 -5.94 -27.67
CA PRO A 201 -15.33 -7.15 -28.50
C PRO A 201 -14.33 -7.20 -29.65
N ALA A 202 -13.96 -6.04 -30.21
CA ALA A 202 -13.01 -5.94 -31.33
C ALA A 202 -11.57 -6.32 -30.94
N ALA A 203 -11.12 -6.00 -29.73
CA ALA A 203 -9.78 -6.37 -29.26
C ALA A 203 -9.70 -7.87 -28.94
N ALA A 204 -10.78 -8.43 -28.37
CA ALA A 204 -10.91 -9.88 -28.21
C ALA A 204 -10.94 -10.60 -29.57
N ALA A 205 -11.75 -10.11 -30.52
CA ALA A 205 -11.81 -10.64 -31.87
C ALA A 205 -10.48 -10.51 -32.64
N ALA A 206 -9.70 -9.45 -32.42
CA ALA A 206 -8.36 -9.31 -33.00
C ALA A 206 -7.37 -10.33 -32.41
N GLY A 207 -7.46 -10.60 -31.11
CA GLY A 207 -6.70 -11.68 -30.46
C GLY A 207 -7.06 -13.05 -31.02
N ASP A 208 -8.36 -13.33 -31.17
CA ASP A 208 -8.87 -14.58 -31.74
C ASP A 208 -8.46 -14.74 -33.22
N ALA A 209 -8.53 -13.66 -34.00
CA ALA A 209 -8.10 -13.66 -35.41
C ALA A 209 -6.59 -13.90 -35.56
N MET A 210 -5.76 -13.29 -34.71
CA MET A 210 -4.32 -13.52 -34.69
C MET A 210 -4.00 -14.99 -34.33
N GLN A 211 -4.67 -15.54 -33.32
CA GLN A 211 -4.52 -16.95 -32.93
C GLN A 211 -4.98 -17.90 -34.04
N ALA A 212 -6.06 -17.57 -34.75
CA ALA A 212 -6.52 -18.32 -35.91
C ALA A 212 -5.51 -18.28 -37.07
N ALA A 213 -4.88 -17.14 -37.33
CA ALA A 213 -3.85 -16.99 -38.35
C ALA A 213 -2.61 -17.84 -38.03
N PHE A 214 -2.13 -17.83 -36.78
CA PHE A 214 -1.04 -18.71 -36.37
C PHE A 214 -1.41 -20.19 -36.51
N ARG A 215 -2.66 -20.56 -36.18
CA ARG A 215 -3.13 -21.95 -36.30
C ARG A 215 -3.16 -22.39 -37.76
N GLN A 216 -3.67 -21.53 -38.63
CA GLN A 216 -3.68 -21.78 -40.07
C GLN A 216 -2.25 -21.97 -40.60
N GLU A 217 -1.32 -21.09 -40.21
CA GLU A 217 0.09 -21.17 -40.60
C GLU A 217 0.72 -22.49 -40.14
N TRP A 218 0.50 -22.88 -38.88
CA TRP A 218 0.94 -24.15 -38.31
C TRP A 218 0.42 -25.35 -39.10
N THR A 219 -0.90 -25.44 -39.29
CA THR A 219 -1.55 -26.54 -40.00
C THR A 219 -1.09 -26.64 -41.45
N SER A 220 -0.74 -25.51 -42.09
CA SER A 220 -0.22 -25.52 -43.47
C SER A 220 1.20 -26.05 -43.60
N ARG A 221 2.02 -25.91 -42.54
CA ARG A 221 3.47 -26.23 -42.57
C ARG A 221 3.80 -27.59 -41.96
N ILE A 222 3.03 -28.08 -40.99
CA ILE A 222 3.27 -29.40 -40.39
C ILE A 222 3.33 -30.53 -41.43
N PRO A 223 2.44 -30.62 -42.42
CA PRO A 223 2.55 -31.64 -43.48
C PRO A 223 3.87 -31.56 -44.26
N ARG A 224 4.37 -30.34 -44.53
CA ARG A 224 5.66 -30.14 -45.23
C ARG A 224 6.83 -30.63 -44.39
N LEU A 225 6.80 -30.38 -43.07
CA LEU A 225 7.80 -30.91 -42.14
C LEU A 225 7.81 -32.45 -42.16
N THR A 226 6.63 -33.07 -42.08
CA THR A 226 6.52 -34.54 -42.08
C THR A 226 6.95 -35.17 -43.40
N ALA A 227 6.65 -34.52 -44.54
CA ALA A 227 7.07 -34.97 -45.86
C ALA A 227 8.59 -34.87 -46.03
N ALA A 228 9.19 -33.72 -45.71
CA ALA A 228 10.63 -33.52 -45.78
C ALA A 228 11.41 -34.55 -44.93
N ALA A 229 10.92 -34.84 -43.71
CA ALA A 229 11.51 -35.86 -42.86
C ALA A 229 11.36 -37.28 -43.45
N ALA A 230 10.21 -37.60 -44.06
CA ALA A 230 9.98 -38.89 -44.72
C ALA A 230 10.91 -39.08 -45.94
N ASP A 231 11.03 -38.05 -46.77
CA ASP A 231 11.87 -38.05 -47.98
C ASP A 231 13.36 -37.99 -47.66
N GLY A 232 13.72 -37.66 -46.41
CA GLY A 232 15.11 -37.54 -45.96
C GLY A 232 15.73 -36.20 -46.34
N ASP A 233 14.93 -35.20 -46.70
CA ASP A 233 15.39 -33.83 -46.89
C ASP A 233 15.57 -33.14 -45.54
N VAL A 234 16.77 -33.34 -44.99
CA VAL A 234 17.16 -32.80 -43.68
C VAL A 234 17.20 -31.26 -43.69
N ALA A 235 17.54 -30.64 -44.83
CA ALA A 235 17.64 -29.20 -44.95
C ALA A 235 16.25 -28.55 -44.92
N GLU A 236 15.30 -29.09 -45.70
CA GLU A 236 13.91 -28.63 -45.68
C GLU A 236 13.25 -28.90 -44.33
N ALA A 237 13.42 -30.09 -43.75
CA ALA A 237 12.86 -30.42 -42.44
C ALA A 237 13.33 -29.44 -41.36
N ARG A 238 14.62 -29.10 -41.32
CA ARG A 238 15.17 -28.12 -40.39
C ARG A 238 14.58 -26.72 -40.61
N ALA A 239 14.49 -26.27 -41.86
CA ALA A 239 13.96 -24.95 -42.19
C ALA A 239 12.47 -24.80 -41.81
N VAL A 240 11.67 -25.83 -42.07
CA VAL A 240 10.24 -25.82 -41.72
C VAL A 240 10.05 -25.88 -40.21
N ALA A 241 10.81 -26.72 -39.49
CA ALA A 241 10.78 -26.80 -38.03
C ALA A 241 11.14 -25.44 -37.40
N HIS A 242 12.17 -24.76 -37.92
CA HIS A 242 12.55 -23.41 -37.47
C HIS A 242 11.42 -22.39 -37.59
N ALA A 243 10.73 -22.37 -38.74
CA ALA A 243 9.61 -21.48 -38.93
C ALA A 243 8.43 -21.82 -38.00
N LEU A 244 8.13 -23.11 -37.83
CA LEU A 244 7.08 -23.58 -36.92
C LEU A 244 7.40 -23.23 -35.46
N ARG A 245 8.66 -23.31 -35.04
CA ARG A 245 9.11 -22.87 -33.71
C ARG A 245 8.80 -21.39 -33.49
N GLY A 246 9.08 -20.54 -34.48
CA GLY A 246 8.76 -19.11 -34.43
C GLY A 246 7.26 -18.83 -34.32
N VAL A 247 6.43 -19.55 -35.09
CA VAL A 247 4.97 -19.45 -35.01
C VAL A 247 4.47 -19.86 -33.62
N ALA A 248 4.93 -21.01 -33.10
CA ALA A 248 4.54 -21.50 -31.80
C ALA A 248 4.97 -20.57 -30.65
N ALA A 249 6.18 -20.02 -30.70
CA ALA A 249 6.66 -19.07 -29.70
C ALA A 249 5.81 -17.79 -29.66
N ASN A 250 5.48 -17.24 -30.83
CA ASN A 250 4.67 -16.02 -30.94
C ASN A 250 3.20 -16.26 -30.55
N ALA A 251 2.68 -17.46 -30.76
CA ALA A 251 1.31 -17.84 -30.37
C ALA A 251 1.19 -18.26 -28.89
N GLY A 252 2.32 -18.48 -28.19
CA GLY A 252 2.36 -18.94 -26.80
C GLY A 252 2.26 -20.47 -26.62
N TRP A 253 2.43 -21.26 -27.69
CA TRP A 253 2.40 -22.73 -27.64
C TRP A 253 3.76 -23.31 -27.23
N THR A 254 4.11 -23.13 -25.96
CA THR A 254 5.44 -23.43 -25.42
C THR A 254 5.93 -24.86 -25.66
N ARG A 255 5.06 -25.87 -25.49
CA ARG A 255 5.43 -27.28 -25.74
C ARG A 255 5.65 -27.58 -27.22
N ALA A 256 4.84 -27.00 -28.10
CA ALA A 256 5.01 -27.14 -29.54
C ALA A 256 6.33 -26.48 -30.01
N ALA A 257 6.68 -25.31 -29.45
CA ALA A 257 7.95 -24.65 -29.74
C ALA A 257 9.17 -25.51 -29.32
N ALA A 258 9.14 -26.10 -28.12
CA ALA A 258 10.21 -26.98 -27.64
C ALA A 258 10.35 -28.25 -28.50
N ALA A 259 9.24 -28.81 -28.98
CA ALA A 259 9.29 -29.96 -29.87
C ALA A 259 9.91 -29.63 -31.24
N MET A 260 9.58 -28.46 -31.80
CA MET A 260 10.19 -27.99 -33.05
C MET A 260 11.70 -27.76 -32.90
N GLU A 261 12.14 -27.25 -31.75
CA GLU A 261 13.56 -27.11 -31.42
C GLU A 261 14.29 -28.46 -31.42
N GLY A 262 13.72 -29.48 -30.77
CA GLY A 262 14.32 -30.83 -30.79
C GLY A 262 14.37 -31.46 -32.20
N ILE A 263 13.38 -31.16 -33.05
CA ILE A 263 13.36 -31.59 -34.45
C ILE A 263 14.44 -30.86 -35.26
N GLU A 264 14.62 -29.55 -35.06
CA GLU A 264 15.71 -28.77 -35.68
C GLU A 264 17.09 -29.32 -35.33
N GLU A 265 17.32 -29.64 -34.06
CA GLU A 265 18.58 -30.22 -33.58
C GLU A 265 18.84 -31.61 -34.17
N THR A 266 17.81 -32.46 -34.20
CA THR A 266 17.88 -33.82 -34.76
C THR A 266 18.18 -33.78 -36.26
N ALA A 267 17.55 -32.84 -36.98
CA ALA A 267 17.86 -32.59 -38.38
C ALA A 267 19.31 -32.06 -38.54
N ALA A 268 19.75 -31.10 -37.73
CA ALA A 268 21.13 -30.60 -37.79
C ALA A 268 22.18 -31.70 -37.55
N ALA A 269 21.89 -32.70 -36.72
CA ALA A 269 22.75 -33.86 -36.48
C ALA A 269 22.70 -34.92 -37.61
N GLY A 270 21.81 -34.78 -38.60
CA GLY A 270 21.64 -35.75 -39.69
C GLY A 270 21.04 -37.08 -39.25
N ALA A 271 20.40 -37.14 -38.07
CA ALA A 271 19.87 -38.37 -37.49
C ALA A 271 18.52 -38.76 -38.11
N LEU A 272 18.54 -39.22 -39.36
CA LEU A 272 17.36 -39.41 -40.22
C LEU A 272 16.27 -40.31 -39.59
N THR A 273 16.67 -41.41 -38.95
CA THR A 273 15.74 -42.32 -38.26
C THR A 273 15.02 -41.63 -37.11
N GLN A 274 15.75 -40.85 -36.31
CA GLN A 274 15.19 -40.13 -35.18
C GLN A 274 14.32 -38.96 -35.65
N LEU A 275 14.71 -38.27 -36.71
CA LEU A 275 13.91 -37.21 -37.35
C LEU A 275 12.57 -37.74 -37.84
N ARG A 276 12.56 -38.90 -38.53
CA ARG A 276 11.34 -39.58 -38.96
C ARG A 276 10.45 -39.96 -37.78
N LEU A 277 11.02 -40.49 -36.70
CA LEU A 277 10.28 -40.84 -35.49
C LEU A 277 9.65 -39.62 -34.81
N LEU A 278 10.40 -38.52 -34.66
CA LEU A 278 9.92 -37.31 -34.00
C LEU A 278 8.84 -36.58 -34.80
N THR A 279 8.90 -36.66 -36.13
CA THR A 279 7.90 -36.05 -37.01
C THR A 279 6.70 -36.96 -37.28
N ALA A 280 6.82 -38.28 -37.06
CA ALA A 280 5.74 -39.23 -37.25
C ALA A 280 4.65 -39.01 -36.19
N GLY A 281 3.46 -38.62 -36.65
CA GLY A 281 2.29 -38.45 -35.77
C GLY A 281 2.26 -37.12 -34.99
N LEU A 282 2.97 -36.09 -35.46
CA LEU A 282 2.83 -34.74 -34.90
C LEU A 282 1.36 -34.29 -34.93
N PRO A 283 0.82 -33.77 -33.81
CA PRO A 283 -0.52 -33.21 -33.79
C PRO A 283 -0.64 -32.04 -34.76
N GLN A 284 -1.64 -32.10 -35.63
CA GLN A 284 -1.97 -31.03 -36.57
C GLN A 284 -2.51 -29.80 -35.85
N ASP A 285 -3.23 -30.00 -34.75
CA ASP A 285 -3.69 -28.90 -33.89
C ASP A 285 -2.62 -28.59 -32.82
N PRO A 286 -2.06 -27.37 -32.79
CA PRO A 286 -1.11 -26.98 -31.76
C PRO A 286 -1.71 -26.99 -30.34
N ALA A 287 -3.04 -26.91 -30.20
CA ALA A 287 -3.71 -27.03 -28.90
C ALA A 287 -3.62 -28.45 -28.30
N ALA A 288 -3.39 -29.48 -29.12
CA ALA A 288 -3.22 -30.86 -28.66
C ALA A 288 -1.86 -31.13 -28.02
N TRP A 289 -0.98 -30.13 -27.98
CA TRP A 289 0.33 -30.20 -27.32
C TRP A 289 0.25 -29.87 -25.82
N ASN A 290 -0.89 -29.36 -25.33
CA ASN A 290 -1.13 -29.02 -23.92
C ASN A 290 -1.37 -30.22 -23.00
#